data_AF-A0A077R170-F1
#
_entry.id   AF-A0A077R170-F1
#
_cell.length_a   1.000
_cell.length_b   1.000
_cell.length_c   1.000
_cell.angle_alpha   90.00
_cell.angle_beta   90.00
_cell.angle_gamma   90.00
#
_symmetry.space_group_name_H-M   'P 1'
#
loop_
_entity.id
_entity.type
_entity.pdbx_description
1 polymer ?
#
loop_
_entity_poly.entity_id
_entity_poly.type
_entity_poly.pdbx_seq_one_letter_code
_entity_poly.pdbx_strand_id
1 'polypeptide(L)'
;MFTEKAGKSYGRVNPRGIEEMWEDMFRWLYENEQDFAFPITGCLNVSGRPQVLATHERFIDWINTHQGVTMDEMNKDFRGGNKSPAQA
;
A
#
# COMPACT_ATOMS: atom_id res chain seq x y z
N MET A 1 -7.92 -3.59 16.82
CA MET A 1 -7.34 -3.51 18.18
C MET A 1 -6.82 -4.89 18.55
N PHE A 2 -5.71 -4.96 19.31
CA PHE A 2 -5.28 -6.23 19.90
C PHE A 2 -6.27 -6.58 21.02
N THR A 3 -7.02 -7.64 20.82
CA THR A 3 -7.98 -8.16 21.79
C THR A 3 -7.46 -9.54 22.17
N GLU A 4 -7.03 -9.74 23.42
CA GLU A 4 -6.45 -11.03 23.84
C GLU A 4 -7.37 -12.23 23.59
N LYS A 5 -8.69 -12.01 23.56
CA LYS A 5 -9.68 -13.07 23.26
C LYS A 5 -9.74 -13.47 21.79
N ALA A 6 -9.13 -12.72 20.88
CA ALA A 6 -9.03 -13.12 19.48
C ALA A 6 -7.79 -14.01 19.31
N GLY A 7 -8.00 -15.34 19.30
CA GLY A 7 -6.93 -16.36 19.23
C GLY A 7 -6.01 -16.29 17.99
N LYS A 8 -6.24 -15.36 17.06
CA LYS A 8 -5.40 -15.08 15.88
C LYS A 8 -4.87 -13.64 15.86
N SER A 9 -4.75 -12.99 17.03
CA SER A 9 -4.33 -11.59 17.08
C SER A 9 -2.81 -11.44 16.94
N TYR A 10 -2.38 -10.83 15.83
CA TYR A 10 -0.96 -10.55 15.52
C TYR A 10 -0.52 -9.15 16.00
N GLY A 11 -1.09 -8.62 17.08
CA GLY A 11 -1.01 -7.18 17.42
C GLY A 11 0.37 -6.62 17.82
N ARG A 12 1.46 -7.38 17.64
CA ARG A 12 2.83 -7.04 18.04
C ARG A 12 3.89 -7.41 16.98
N VAL A 13 3.52 -7.48 15.69
CA VAL A 13 4.52 -7.69 14.61
C VAL A 13 5.45 -6.47 14.51
N ASN A 14 6.73 -6.73 14.21
CA ASN A 14 7.73 -5.69 13.97
C ASN A 14 7.37 -4.86 12.72
N PRO A 15 7.18 -3.53 12.83
CA PRO A 15 6.88 -2.67 11.68
C PRO A 15 7.93 -2.71 10.55
N ARG A 16 9.22 -2.90 10.87
CA ARG A 16 10.27 -3.00 9.85
C ARG A 16 10.10 -4.20 8.92
N GLY A 17 9.66 -5.34 9.45
CA GLY A 17 9.39 -6.51 8.61
C GLY A 17 8.18 -6.31 7.69
N ILE A 18 7.23 -5.46 8.09
CA ILE A 18 6.09 -5.11 7.23
C ILE A 18 6.54 -4.17 6.10
N GLU A 19 7.41 -3.21 6.41
CA GLU A 19 8.02 -2.30 5.44
C GLU A 19 8.82 -3.04 4.38
N GLU A 20 9.73 -3.93 4.80
CA GLU A 20 10.52 -4.78 3.89
C GLU A 20 9.62 -5.60 2.97
N MET A 21 8.55 -6.20 3.52
CA MET A 21 7.57 -6.95 2.73
C MET A 21 6.84 -6.06 1.70
N TRP A 22 6.52 -4.81 2.05
CA TRP A 22 5.90 -3.88 1.11
C TRP A 22 6.86 -3.46 0.00
N GLU A 23 8.12 -3.18 0.33
CA GLU A 23 9.16 -2.86 -0.66
C GLU A 23 9.38 -4.01 -1.64
N ASP A 24 9.47 -5.25 -1.14
CA ASP A 24 9.65 -6.43 -1.98
C ASP A 24 8.46 -6.66 -2.91
N MET A 25 7.23 -6.52 -2.40
CA MET A 25 6.02 -6.64 -3.20
C MET A 25 5.94 -5.56 -4.28
N PHE A 26 6.25 -4.30 -3.92
CA PHE A 26 6.27 -3.21 -4.88
C PHE A 26 7.35 -3.43 -5.95
N ARG A 27 8.57 -3.80 -5.54
CA ARG A 27 9.69 -4.02 -6.47
C ARG A 27 9.37 -5.12 -7.47
N TRP A 28 8.80 -6.24 -7.00
CA TRP A 28 8.42 -7.32 -7.89
C TRP A 28 7.39 -6.85 -8.93
N LEU A 29 6.37 -6.11 -8.52
CA LEU A 29 5.38 -5.54 -9.44
C LEU A 29 6.03 -4.54 -10.41
N TYR A 30 6.86 -3.64 -9.90
CA TYR A 30 7.54 -2.61 -10.69
C TYR A 30 8.48 -3.19 -11.76
N GLU A 31 9.09 -4.33 -11.50
CA GLU A 31 10.00 -5.01 -12.45
C GLU A 31 9.27 -5.92 -13.45
N ASN A 32 8.12 -6.49 -13.08
CA ASN A 32 7.48 -7.57 -13.85
C ASN A 32 6.16 -7.17 -14.51
N GLU A 33 5.46 -6.17 -13.99
CA GLU A 33 4.16 -5.72 -14.52
C GLU A 33 4.30 -4.38 -15.25
N GLN A 34 3.65 -4.25 -16.41
CA GLN A 34 3.68 -3.00 -17.19
C GLN A 34 2.66 -1.96 -16.68
N ASP A 35 1.57 -2.42 -16.08
CA ASP A 35 0.51 -1.59 -15.51
C ASP A 35 -0.01 -2.24 -14.23
N PHE A 36 0.14 -1.55 -13.09
CA PHE A 36 -0.27 -2.07 -11.79
C PHE A 36 -0.67 -0.97 -10.81
N ALA A 37 -1.52 -1.34 -9.86
CA ALA A 37 -1.93 -0.50 -8.75
C ALA A 37 -1.40 -1.08 -7.42
N PHE A 38 -0.82 -0.23 -6.58
CA PHE A 38 -0.29 -0.62 -5.27
C PHE A 38 -0.97 0.14 -4.12
N PRO A 39 -2.22 -0.21 -3.75
CA PRO A 39 -2.92 0.47 -2.66
C PRO A 39 -2.47 -0.03 -1.29
N ILE A 40 -2.09 0.88 -0.39
CA ILE A 40 -1.85 0.58 1.02
C ILE A 40 -3.07 0.99 1.85
N THR A 41 -3.62 0.05 2.61
CA THR A 41 -4.73 0.33 3.54
C THR A 41 -4.20 0.60 4.95
N GLY A 42 -4.34 1.83 5.42
CA GLY A 42 -3.97 2.24 6.78
C GLY A 42 -5.20 2.49 7.66
N CYS A 43 -5.24 1.89 8.85
CA CYS A 43 -6.24 2.21 9.87
C CYS A 43 -5.64 3.16 10.89
N LEU A 44 -6.28 4.29 11.20
CA LEU A 44 -5.77 5.30 12.14
C LEU A 44 -5.37 4.71 13.51
N ASN A 45 -6.10 3.70 13.98
CA ASN A 45 -5.82 3.02 15.24
C ASN A 45 -4.48 2.24 15.27
N VAL A 46 -3.92 1.93 14.10
CA VAL A 46 -2.65 1.19 13.93
C VAL A 46 -1.61 2.10 13.30
N SER A 47 -1.93 2.71 12.17
CA SER A 47 -1.03 3.58 11.40
C SER A 47 -0.69 4.88 12.13
N GLY A 48 -1.52 5.35 13.07
CA GLY A 48 -1.24 6.53 13.88
C GLY A 48 -0.24 6.30 15.02
N ARG A 49 0.27 5.07 15.20
CA ARG A 49 1.26 4.78 16.25
C ARG A 49 2.65 5.27 15.83
N PRO A 50 3.48 5.84 16.74
CA PRO A 50 4.75 6.45 16.37
C PRO A 50 5.68 5.56 15.53
N GLN A 51 5.82 4.29 15.91
CA GLN A 51 6.65 3.34 15.18
C GLN A 51 6.14 3.01 13.77
N VAL A 52 4.83 3.12 13.55
CA VAL A 52 4.20 2.87 12.25
C VAL A 52 4.25 4.13 11.40
N LEU A 53 4.08 5.33 12.00
CA LEU A 53 4.29 6.61 11.31
C LEU A 53 5.71 6.70 10.72
N ALA A 54 6.73 6.34 11.51
CA ALA A 54 8.11 6.29 11.02
C ALA A 54 8.29 5.31 9.84
N THR A 55 7.56 4.21 9.81
CA THR A 55 7.54 3.28 8.65
C THR A 55 6.87 3.93 7.42
N HIS A 56 5.79 4.69 7.60
CA HIS A 56 5.16 5.40 6.48
C HIS A 56 6.10 6.46 5.90
N GLU A 57 6.79 7.24 6.75
CA GLU A 57 7.77 8.24 6.29
C GLU A 57 8.86 7.61 5.42
N ARG A 58 9.52 6.54 5.92
CA ARG A 58 10.57 5.84 5.15
C ARG A 58 10.06 5.24 3.85
N PHE A 59 8.90 4.58 3.90
CA PHE A 59 8.33 3.94 2.72
C PHE A 59 7.91 4.97 1.67
N ILE A 60 7.35 6.11 2.09
CA ILE A 60 6.98 7.21 1.18
C ILE A 60 8.25 7.83 0.56
N ASP A 61 9.31 8.05 1.34
CA ASP A 61 10.58 8.56 0.81
C ASP A 61 11.17 7.59 -0.23
N TRP A 62 11.12 6.28 0.05
CA TRP A 62 11.62 5.25 -0.86
C TRP A 62 10.76 5.11 -2.13
N ILE A 63 9.43 5.02 -2.00
CA ILE A 63 8.54 4.81 -3.16
C ILE A 63 8.58 6.01 -4.12
N ASN A 64 8.75 7.23 -3.60
CA ASN A 64 8.89 8.45 -4.42
C ASN A 64 10.17 8.50 -5.27
N THR A 65 11.11 7.57 -5.09
CA THR A 65 12.26 7.41 -5.99
C THR A 65 11.92 6.67 -7.28
N HIS A 66 10.75 6.03 -7.35
CA HIS A 66 10.25 5.32 -8.52
C HIS A 66 9.28 6.20 -9.30
N GLN A 67 9.24 6.05 -10.63
CA GLN A 67 8.26 6.79 -11.43
C GLN A 67 6.86 6.20 -11.18
N GLY A 68 5.91 7.06 -10.85
CA GLY A 68 4.54 6.64 -10.57
C GLY A 68 3.58 7.81 -10.62
N VAL A 69 2.29 7.48 -10.54
CA VAL A 69 1.18 8.43 -10.54
C VAL A 69 0.39 8.31 -9.25
N THR A 70 -0.30 9.38 -8.87
CA THR A 70 -1.19 9.39 -7.72
C THR A 70 -2.43 8.51 -7.96
N MET A 71 -3.09 8.10 -6.87
CA MET A 71 -4.32 7.30 -6.95
C MET A 71 -5.44 7.99 -7.78
N ASP A 72 -5.49 9.34 -7.76
CA ASP A 72 -6.48 10.10 -8.55
C ASP A 72 -6.18 10.04 -10.06
N GLU A 73 -4.90 10.18 -10.42
CA GLU A 73 -4.44 10.07 -11.80
C GLU A 73 -4.67 8.65 -12.35
N MET A 74 -4.37 7.63 -11.54
CA MET A 74 -4.65 6.22 -11.87
C MET A 74 -6.15 5.97 -12.13
N ASN A 75 -7.04 6.53 -11.30
CA ASN A 75 -8.48 6.42 -11.49
C ASN A 75 -8.94 7.08 -12.80
N LYS A 76 -8.41 8.28 -13.09
CA LYS A 76 -8.71 8.99 -14.36
C LYS A 76 -8.25 8.18 -15.57
N ASP A 77 -7.05 7.63 -15.53
CA ASP A 77 -6.49 6.82 -16.61
C ASP A 77 -7.31 5.55 -16.85
N PHE A 78 -7.61 4.80 -15.78
CA PHE A 78 -8.42 3.59 -15.86
C PHE A 78 -9.80 3.84 -16.48
N ARG A 79 -10.47 4.95 -16.11
CA ARG A 79 -11.79 5.32 -16.67
C ARG A 79 -11.71 5.85 -18.10
N GLY A 80 -10.59 6.46 -18.49
CA GLY A 80 -10.35 6.93 -19.84
C GLY A 80 -10.09 5.78 -20.82
N GLY A 81 -9.35 4.77 -20.38
CA GLY A 81 -8.98 3.60 -21.20
C GLY A 81 -10.07 2.51 -21.27
N ASN A 82 -10.95 2.41 -20.28
CA ASN A 82 -11.94 1.32 -20.18
C ASN A 82 -13.39 1.84 -20.30
N LYS A 83 -14.17 1.24 -21.21
CA LYS A 83 -15.61 1.51 -21.31
C LYS A 83 -16.35 0.80 -20.18
N SER A 84 -17.35 1.47 -19.60
CA SER A 84 -18.18 0.83 -18.58
C SER A 84 -19.01 -0.31 -19.19
N PRO A 85 -19.32 -1.38 -18.44
CA PRO A 85 -20.16 -2.47 -18.94
C PRO A 85 -21.58 -2.03 -19.33
N ALA A 86 -22.08 -0.92 -18.80
CA ALA A 86 -23.38 -0.35 -19.16
C ALA A 86 -23.36 0.39 -20.52
N GLN A 87 -22.19 0.58 -21.11
CA GLN A 87 -21.95 1.28 -22.37
C GLN A 87 -21.35 0.35 -23.44
N ALA A 88 -21.29 -0.96 -23.16
CA ALA A 88 -20.79 -2.00 -24.05
C ALA A 88 -21.93 -2.68 -24.81
#